data_AF-A0A1H8ILC4-F1
#
_entry.id   AF-A0A1H8ILC4-F1
#
_cell.length_a   1.000
_cell.length_b   1.000
_cell.length_c   1.000
_cell.angle_alpha   90.00
_cell.angle_beta   90.00
_cell.angle_gamma   90.00
#
_symmetry.space_group_name_H-M   'P 1'
#
loop_
_entity.id
_entity.type
_entity.pdbx_description
1 polymer ?
#
loop_
_entity_poly.entity_id
_entity_poly.type
_entity_poly.pdbx_seq_one_letter_code
_entity_poly.pdbx_strand_id
1 'polypeptide(L)' 'MQTEQRHNASLSAAVEHGIWLAESQGSAIAWAYMQTYKVPAEAIRRVLAYPETRRKSDALRRYQ' A
#
# COMPACT_ATOMS: atom_id res chain seq x y z
N MET A 1 -12.65 21.74 -5.21
CA MET A 1 -11.56 20.72 -5.31
C MET A 1 -11.27 20.02 -3.96
N GLN A 2 -12.29 19.61 -3.19
CA GLN A 2 -12.10 18.95 -1.88
C GLN A 2 -12.40 17.42 -1.90
N THR A 3 -13.04 16.93 -2.95
CA THR A 3 -13.42 15.53 -3.11
C THR A 3 -12.26 14.63 -3.53
N GLU A 4 -11.25 15.17 -4.21
CA GLU A 4 -10.08 14.41 -4.68
C GLU A 4 -9.12 14.07 -3.53
N GLN A 5 -8.95 14.96 -2.56
CA GLN A 5 -8.03 14.73 -1.43
C GLN A 5 -8.51 13.60 -0.50
N ARG A 6 -9.84 13.49 -0.26
CA ARG A 6 -10.40 12.43 0.59
C ARG A 6 -10.34 11.06 -0.07
N HIS A 7 -10.62 11.00 -1.37
CA HIS A 7 -10.46 9.75 -2.14
C HIS A 7 -9.01 9.28 -2.11
N ASN A 8 -8.05 10.20 -2.21
CA ASN A 8 -6.64 9.86 -2.17
C ASN A 8 -6.20 9.34 -0.78
N ALA A 9 -6.77 9.87 0.31
CA ALA A 9 -6.51 9.37 1.66
C ALA A 9 -7.02 7.94 1.88
N SER A 10 -8.24 7.63 1.42
CA SER A 10 -8.81 6.28 1.54
C SER A 10 -8.07 5.26 0.67
N LEU A 11 -7.66 5.65 -0.54
CA LEU A 11 -6.83 4.82 -1.42
C LEU A 11 -5.45 4.56 -0.82
N SER A 12 -4.80 5.60 -0.31
CA SER A 12 -3.51 5.45 0.39
C SER A 12 -3.64 4.49 1.57
N ALA A 13 -4.65 4.63 2.42
CA ALA A 13 -4.85 3.75 3.57
C ALA A 13 -5.06 2.28 3.15
N ALA A 14 -5.85 2.03 2.09
CA ALA A 14 -6.06 0.69 1.57
C ALA A 14 -4.77 0.07 1.00
N VAL A 15 -3.94 0.89 0.34
CA VAL A 15 -2.63 0.47 -0.18
C VAL A 15 -1.66 0.17 0.98
N GLU A 16 -1.59 1.01 2.00
CA GLU A 16 -0.75 0.78 3.19
C GLU A 16 -1.11 -0.53 3.89
N HIS A 17 -2.41 -0.75 4.09
CA HIS A 17 -2.90 -1.96 4.73
C HIS A 17 -2.65 -3.20 3.86
N GLY A 18 -2.84 -3.09 2.54
CA GLY A 18 -2.50 -4.14 1.59
C GLY A 18 -1.01 -4.50 1.61
N ILE A 19 -0.11 -3.55 1.81
CA ILE A 19 1.33 -3.81 1.95
C ILE A 19 1.62 -4.62 3.21
N TRP A 20 1.04 -4.23 4.33
CA TRP A 20 1.18 -4.96 5.59
C TRP A 20 0.65 -6.40 5.46
N LEU A 21 -0.49 -6.59 4.78
CA LEU A 21 -1.05 -7.90 4.45
C LEU A 21 -0.12 -8.72 3.55
N ALA A 22 0.58 -8.08 2.61
CA ALA A 22 1.49 -8.77 1.70
C ALA A 22 2.69 -9.36 2.45
N GLU A 23 3.25 -8.62 3.42
CA GLU A 23 4.35 -9.11 4.27
C GLU A 23 3.86 -10.13 5.32
N SER A 24 2.63 -9.99 5.82
CA SER A 24 2.11 -10.82 6.92
C SER A 24 1.43 -12.11 6.45
N GLN A 25 0.72 -12.07 5.32
CA GLN A 25 -0.12 -13.17 4.82
C GLN A 25 0.16 -13.54 3.36
N GLY A 26 0.98 -12.76 2.66
CA GLY A 26 1.36 -13.00 1.27
C GLY A 26 0.62 -12.13 0.25
N SER A 27 1.24 -11.95 -0.91
CA SER A 27 0.82 -10.98 -1.92
C SER A 27 -0.56 -11.27 -2.53
N ALA A 28 -1.02 -12.53 -2.56
CA ALA A 28 -2.33 -12.89 -3.09
C ALA A 28 -3.47 -12.33 -2.22
N ILE A 29 -3.32 -12.38 -0.90
CA ILE A 29 -4.32 -11.87 0.06
C ILE A 29 -4.35 -10.35 0.01
N ALA A 30 -3.17 -9.71 -0.04
CA ALA A 30 -3.05 -8.27 -0.24
C ALA A 30 -3.71 -7.79 -1.53
N TRP A 31 -3.55 -8.54 -2.62
CA TRP A 31 -4.16 -8.22 -3.92
C TRP A 31 -5.69 -8.25 -3.84
N ALA A 32 -6.26 -9.30 -3.23
CA ALA A 32 -7.71 -9.42 -3.06
C ALA A 32 -8.28 -8.30 -2.17
N TYR A 33 -7.57 -7.95 -1.10
CA TYR A 33 -7.92 -6.82 -0.24
C TYR A 33 -7.95 -5.52 -1.03
N MET A 34 -6.86 -5.15 -1.70
CA MET A 34 -6.78 -3.88 -2.44
C MET A 34 -7.80 -3.80 -3.59
N GLN A 35 -8.10 -4.91 -4.27
CA GLN A 35 -9.17 -4.94 -5.28
C GLN A 35 -10.56 -4.64 -4.69
N THR A 36 -10.84 -5.14 -3.48
CA THR A 36 -12.10 -4.90 -2.77
C THR A 36 -12.30 -3.41 -2.48
N TYR A 37 -11.20 -2.71 -2.15
CA TYR A 37 -11.17 -1.26 -1.92
C TYR A 37 -11.03 -0.42 -3.20
N LYS A 38 -11.28 -1.02 -4.38
CA LYS A 38 -11.24 -0.33 -5.69
C LYS A 38 -9.87 0.29 -6.02
N VAL A 39 -8.79 -0.24 -5.44
CA VAL A 39 -7.43 0.16 -5.83
C VAL A 39 -7.18 -0.33 -7.27
N PRO A 40 -6.69 0.52 -8.18
CA PRO A 40 -6.41 0.11 -9.56
C PRO A 40 -5.32 -0.97 -9.60
N ALA A 41 -5.51 -1.97 -10.47
CA ALA A 41 -4.60 -3.12 -10.57
C ALA A 41 -3.13 -2.73 -10.87
N GLU A 42 -2.92 -1.64 -11.61
CA GLU A 42 -1.58 -1.08 -11.84
C GLU A 42 -0.90 -0.62 -10.55
N ALA A 43 -1.65 0.01 -9.64
CA ALA A 43 -1.13 0.43 -8.35
C ALA A 43 -0.83 -0.78 -7.45
N ILE A 44 -1.75 -1.77 -7.41
CA ILE A 44 -1.55 -3.03 -6.67
C ILE A 44 -0.28 -3.72 -7.17
N ARG A 45 -0.11 -3.85 -8.48
CA ARG A 45 1.06 -4.48 -9.09
C ARG A 45 2.35 -3.74 -8.76
N ARG A 46 2.39 -2.41 -8.85
CA ARG A 46 3.56 -1.60 -8.46
C ARG A 46 3.95 -1.80 -7.00
N VAL A 47 2.94 -1.79 -6.13
CA VAL A 47 3.12 -1.91 -4.68
C VAL A 47 3.61 -3.30 -4.28
N LEU A 48 3.06 -4.35 -4.89
CA LEU A 48 3.44 -5.73 -4.59
C LEU A 48 4.71 -6.19 -5.31
N ALA A 49 5.05 -5.61 -6.47
CA ALA A 49 6.26 -5.95 -7.21
C ALA A 49 7.53 -5.36 -6.59
N TYR A 50 7.42 -4.25 -5.84
CA TYR A 50 8.56 -3.56 -5.23
C TYR A 50 8.36 -3.33 -3.73
N PRO A 51 8.31 -4.40 -2.90
CA PRO A 51 8.21 -4.26 -1.45
C PRO A 51 9.45 -3.57 -0.85
N GLU A 52 10.61 -3.70 -1.51
CA GLU A 52 11.91 -3.28 -1.01
C GLU A 52 12.13 -1.76 -0.99
N THR A 53 11.41 -1.01 -1.82
CA THR A 53 11.54 0.45 -1.92
C THR A 53 11.01 1.16 -0.67
N ARG A 54 10.18 0.51 0.16
CA ARG A 54 9.59 1.11 1.37
C ARG A 54 10.48 1.03 2.63
N ARG A 55 11.34 0.01 2.77
CA ARG A 55 12.14 -0.17 4.01
C ARG A 55 13.22 0.89 4.24
N LYS A 56 13.55 1.72 3.24
CA LYS A 56 14.60 2.75 3.39
C LYS A 56 14.16 4.00 4.17
N SER A 57 12.86 4.22 4.34
CA SER A 57 12.34 5.42 5.02
C SER A 57 12.20 5.25 6.54
N ASP A 58 11.97 4.03 7.02
CA ASP A 58 11.73 3.78 8.46
C ASP A 58 13.02 3.44 9.23
N ALA A 59 14.04 2.92 8.53
CA ALA A 59 15.34 2.60 9.12
C ALA A 59 16.17 3.84 9.52
N LEU A 60 15.83 5.05 9.03
CA LEU A 60 16.55 6.29 9.33
C LEU A 60 16.01 7.03 10.56
N ARG A 61 14.97 6.53 11.24
CA ARG A 61 14.41 7.17 12.46
C ARG A 61 14.87 6.52 13.77
N ARG A 62 15.73 5.50 13.70
CA ARG A 62 16.19 4.74 14.87
C ARG A 62 17.64 5.06 15.30
N TYR A 63 18.27 6.06 14.67
CA TYR A 63 19.61 6.57 14.98
C TYR A 63 19.62 8.11 15.05
N GLN A 64 18.78 8.71 15.90
CA GLN A 64 19.01 10.03 16.46
C GLN A 64 18.72 10.00 17.96
#